data_AF-A0A8J7RD44-F1
#
_entry.id   AF-A0A8J7RD44-F1
#
_cell.length_a   1.000
_cell.length_b   1.000
_cell.length_c   1.000
_cell.angle_alpha   90.00
_cell.angle_beta   90.00
_cell.angle_gamma   90.00
#
_symmetry.space_group_name_H-M   'P 1'
#
loop_
_entity.id
_entity.type
_entity.pdbx_description
1 polymer ?
#
loop_
_entity_poly.entity_id
_entity_poly.type
_entity_poly.pdbx_seq_one_letter_code
_entity_poly.pdbx_strand_id
1 'polypeptide(L)'
;MSCGLTEETLFILNLLYKRRSVRSDKGYHSEKLKKLYIKKFPGRDHLSFKKALKILLNEGYITKIAKKEDKYYISTITMAVVALENHGYAASKGLEY
;
A
#
# COMPACT_ATOMS: atom_id res chain seq x y z
N MET A 1 -8.04 -9.19 -15.92
CA MET A 1 -7.08 -8.09 -16.19
C MET A 1 -5.87 -8.31 -15.31
N SER A 2 -4.71 -8.60 -15.90
CA SER A 2 -3.48 -8.83 -15.15
C SER A 2 -3.04 -7.50 -14.53
N CYS A 3 -3.42 -7.25 -13.28
CA CYS A 3 -2.87 -6.14 -12.51
C CYS A 3 -1.36 -6.36 -12.44
N GLY A 4 -0.57 -5.43 -13.00
CA GLY A 4 0.90 -5.46 -12.97
C GLY A 4 1.47 -5.19 -11.58
N LEU A 5 0.73 -5.55 -10.53
CA LEU A 5 1.04 -5.32 -9.14
C LEU A 5 1.90 -6.47 -8.62
N THR A 6 3.11 -6.12 -8.14
CA THR A 6 3.98 -7.06 -7.45
C THR A 6 3.51 -7.28 -6.01
N GLU A 7 3.96 -8.37 -5.37
CA GLU A 7 3.67 -8.64 -3.95
C GLU A 7 3.97 -7.46 -3.02
N GLU A 8 4.98 -6.66 -3.36
CA GLU A 8 5.40 -5.47 -2.61
C GLU A 8 4.34 -4.36 -2.69
N THR A 9 3.80 -4.13 -3.88
CA THR A 9 2.71 -3.17 -4.09
C THR A 9 1.44 -3.62 -3.37
N LEU A 10 1.11 -4.91 -3.45
CA LEU A 10 -0.05 -5.49 -2.77
C LEU A 10 0.08 -5.41 -1.25
N PHE A 11 1.28 -5.64 -0.72
CA PHE A 11 1.53 -5.52 0.71
C PHE A 11 1.30 -4.09 1.21
N ILE A 12 1.86 -3.09 0.51
CA ILE A 12 1.66 -1.68 0.85
C ILE A 12 0.17 -1.31 0.78
N LEU A 13 -0.50 -1.72 -0.29
CA LEU A 13 -1.92 -1.46 -0.52
C LEU A 13 -2.79 -2.09 0.58
N ASN A 14 -2.52 -3.34 0.94
CA ASN A 14 -3.19 -4.06 2.03
C ASN A 14 -2.98 -3.37 3.38
N LEU A 15 -1.77 -2.87 3.64
CA LEU A 15 -1.43 -2.19 4.89
C LEU A 15 -2.19 -0.86 5.04
N LEU A 16 -2.30 -0.09 3.95
CA LEU A 16 -3.13 1.11 3.90
C LEU A 16 -4.62 0.77 4.05
N TYR A 17 -5.07 -0.33 3.44
CA TYR A 17 -6.45 -0.79 3.42
C TYR A 17 -6.92 -1.26 4.80
N LYS A 18 -6.13 -2.11 5.48
CA LYS A 18 -6.44 -2.60 6.84
C LYS A 18 -6.67 -1.48 7.85
N ARG A 19 -5.94 -0.37 7.73
CA ARG A 19 -6.10 0.80 8.61
C ARG A 19 -7.20 1.75 8.16
N ARG A 20 -7.92 1.44 7.06
CA ARG A 20 -8.86 2.34 6.37
C ARG A 20 -8.26 3.73 6.19
N SER A 21 -7.04 3.76 5.65
CA SER A 21 -6.31 5.01 5.38
C SER A 21 -6.87 5.70 4.14
N VAL A 22 -8.15 6.06 4.16
CA VAL A 22 -8.87 6.68 3.02
C VAL A 22 -8.92 8.20 3.11
N ARG A 23 -8.60 8.74 4.28
CA ARG A 23 -8.52 10.17 4.52
C ARG A 23 -7.06 10.57 4.61
N SER A 24 -6.75 11.73 4.06
CA SER A 24 -5.46 12.42 4.18
C SER A 24 -4.94 12.51 5.63
N ASP A 25 -5.86 12.61 6.59
CA ASP A 25 -5.54 12.62 8.02
C ASP A 25 -5.10 11.24 8.56
N LYS A 26 -5.64 10.15 8.00
CA LYS A 26 -5.36 8.76 8.42
C LYS A 26 -4.29 8.04 7.58
N GLY A 27 -3.67 8.73 6.62
CA GLY A 27 -2.58 8.19 5.80
C GLY A 27 -1.35 7.74 6.60
N TYR A 28 -0.47 7.00 5.95
CA TYR A 28 0.81 6.57 6.50
C TYR A 28 1.94 7.51 6.07
N HIS A 29 2.77 7.87 7.04
CA HIS A 29 4.06 8.50 6.80
C HIS A 29 5.01 7.51 6.10
N SER A 30 5.74 8.01 5.10
CA SER A 30 6.69 7.25 4.29
C SER A 30 7.67 6.41 5.13
N GLU A 31 8.20 6.97 6.22
CA GLU A 31 9.14 6.30 7.11
C GLU A 31 8.48 5.15 7.88
N LYS A 32 7.28 5.39 8.40
CA LYS A 32 6.53 4.36 9.14
C LYS A 32 6.11 3.22 8.22
N LEU A 33 5.71 3.55 6.98
CA LEU A 33 5.35 2.57 5.97
C LEU A 33 6.59 1.75 5.57
N LYS A 34 7.74 2.40 5.37
CA LYS A 34 9.04 1.74 5.09
C LYS A 34 9.46 0.79 6.21
N LYS A 35 9.34 1.19 7.48
CA LYS A 35 9.66 0.32 8.62
C LYS A 35 8.82 -0.95 8.63
N LEU A 36 7.51 -0.84 8.34
CA LEU A 36 6.62 -2.01 8.27
C LEU A 36 6.93 -2.89 7.05
N TYR A 37 7.28 -2.28 5.93
CA TYR A 37 7.72 -3.00 4.73
C TYR A 37 8.98 -3.81 4.98
N ILE A 38 10.04 -3.20 5.52
CA ILE A 38 11.31 -3.90 5.83
C ILE A 38 11.08 -5.01 6.86
N LYS A 39 10.19 -4.79 7.85
CA LYS A 39 9.84 -5.82 8.83
C LYS A 39 9.20 -7.06 8.19
N LYS A 40 8.39 -6.89 7.13
CA LYS A 40 7.77 -8.01 6.41
C LYS A 40 8.71 -8.67 5.41
N PHE A 41 9.56 -7.88 4.76
CA PHE A 41 10.50 -8.32 3.75
C PHE A 41 11.95 -8.02 4.18
N PRO A 42 12.48 -8.76 5.18
CA PRO A 42 13.87 -8.61 5.56
C PRO A 42 14.77 -8.94 4.36
N GLY A 43 15.66 -8.01 3.99
CA GLY A 43 16.55 -8.16 2.83
C GLY A 43 16.07 -7.47 1.54
N ARG A 44 14.85 -6.90 1.50
CA ARG A 44 14.44 -6.00 0.40
C ARG A 44 14.97 -4.58 0.66
N ASP A 45 15.57 -3.97 -0.35
CA ASP A 45 16.12 -2.63 -0.24
C ASP A 45 15.04 -1.53 -0.34
N HIS A 46 15.40 -0.33 0.13
CA HIS A 46 14.62 0.89 -0.03
C HIS A 46 14.25 1.20 -1.49
N LEU A 47 15.07 0.79 -2.46
CA LEU A 47 14.79 0.95 -3.88
C LEU A 47 13.48 0.25 -4.29
N SER A 48 13.27 -0.97 -3.79
CA SER A 48 12.08 -1.76 -4.11
C SER A 48 10.82 -1.17 -3.48
N PHE A 49 10.94 -0.63 -2.26
CA PHE A 49 9.87 0.11 -1.61
C PHE A 49 9.46 1.36 -2.40
N LYS A 50 10.43 2.18 -2.84
CA LYS A 50 10.13 3.37 -3.67
C LYS A 50 9.51 2.99 -5.00
N LYS A 51 9.99 1.91 -5.63
CA LYS A 51 9.46 1.41 -6.90
C LYS A 51 7.99 0.97 -6.73
N ALA A 52 7.69 0.24 -5.66
CA ALA A 52 6.32 -0.17 -5.35
C ALA A 52 5.39 1.03 -5.12
N LEU A 53 5.82 2.03 -4.35
CA LEU A 53 5.05 3.27 -4.17
C LEU A 53 4.80 4.00 -5.49
N LYS A 54 5.80 4.07 -6.37
CA LYS A 54 5.67 4.74 -7.67
C LYS A 54 4.66 4.03 -8.58
N ILE A 55 4.65 2.70 -8.58
CA ILE A 55 3.65 1.91 -9.32
C ILE A 55 2.25 2.19 -8.78
N LEU A 56 2.07 2.14 -7.45
CA LEU A 56 0.77 2.39 -6.83
C LEU A 56 0.25 3.83 -7.06
N LEU A 57 1.14 4.82 -7.10
CA LEU A 57 0.81 6.20 -7.45
C LEU A 57 0.43 6.33 -8.93
N ASN A 58 1.18 5.69 -9.82
CA ASN A 58 0.97 5.76 -11.27
C ASN A 58 -0.36 5.11 -11.69
N GLU A 59 -0.70 3.99 -11.05
CA GLU A 59 -1.95 3.27 -11.27
C GLU A 59 -3.16 3.91 -10.54
N GLY A 60 -2.93 4.94 -9.72
CA GLY A 60 -4.01 5.66 -9.02
C GLY A 60 -4.58 4.95 -7.79
N TYR A 61 -3.94 3.88 -7.29
CA TYR A 61 -4.38 3.20 -6.07
C TYR A 61 -4.19 4.06 -4.82
N ILE A 62 -3.06 4.78 -4.76
CA ILE A 62 -2.69 5.62 -3.63
C ILE A 62 -2.44 7.06 -4.09
N THR A 63 -2.66 8.00 -3.19
CA THR A 63 -2.30 9.41 -3.35
C THR A 63 -1.35 9.80 -2.24
N LYS A 64 -0.44 10.74 -2.54
CA LYS A 64 0.44 11.35 -1.55
C LYS A 64 0.03 12.78 -1.26
N ILE A 65 0.27 13.23 -0.02
CA ILE A 65 0.27 14.64 0.35
C ILE A 65 1.66 14.99 0.86
N ALA A 66 2.23 16.04 0.27
CA ALA A 66 3.44 16.66 0.76
C ALA A 66 3.09 17.52 1.99
N LYS A 67 3.44 17.03 3.20
CA LYS A 67 3.54 17.85 4.41
C LYS A 67 5.04 17.96 4.78
N LYS A 68 5.39 17.89 6.07
CA LYS A 68 6.80 17.74 6.51
C LYS A 68 7.42 16.41 6.09
N GLU A 69 6.60 15.37 5.96
CA GLU A 69 7.00 14.06 5.45
C GLU A 69 5.91 13.58 4.49
N ASP A 70 6.31 12.92 3.39
CA ASP A 70 5.36 12.37 2.41
C ASP A 70 4.39 11.41 3.12
N LYS A 71 3.09 11.69 2.99
CA LYS A 71 2.03 10.89 3.59
C LYS A 71 1.18 10.24 2.50
N TYR A 72 1.09 8.93 2.52
CA TYR A 72 0.38 8.12 1.53
C TYR A 72 -0.96 7.62 2.08
N TYR A 73 -2.00 7.68 1.27
CA TYR A 73 -3.35 7.19 1.60
C TYR A 73 -4.01 6.60 0.36
N ILE A 74 -5.03 5.77 0.56
CA ILE A 74 -5.79 5.16 -0.54
C ILE A 74 -6.63 6.24 -1.20
N SER A 75 -6.50 6.37 -2.52
CA SER A 75 -7.33 7.28 -3.29
C SER A 75 -8.73 6.69 -3.48
N THR A 76 -8.80 5.43 -3.91
CA THR A 76 -10.06 4.73 -4.20
C THR A 76 -10.10 3.37 -3.50
N ILE A 77 -10.97 3.23 -2.50
CA ILE A 77 -11.13 1.96 -1.77
C ILE A 77 -11.53 0.83 -2.73
N THR A 78 -12.47 1.09 -3.63
CA THR A 78 -13.00 0.10 -4.57
C THR A 78 -11.89 -0.49 -5.43
N MET A 79 -10.99 0.34 -5.96
CA MET A 79 -9.82 -0.14 -6.73
C MET A 79 -8.87 -0.94 -5.86
N ALA A 80 -8.62 -0.50 -4.62
CA ALA A 80 -7.77 -1.23 -3.70
C ALA A 80 -8.35 -2.62 -3.36
N VAL A 81 -9.65 -2.72 -3.12
CA VAL A 81 -10.35 -3.98 -2.85
C VAL A 81 -10.26 -4.92 -4.05
N VAL A 82 -10.65 -4.44 -5.24
CA VAL A 82 -10.61 -5.25 -6.47
C VAL A 82 -9.19 -5.76 -6.77
N ALA A 83 -8.18 -4.91 -6.59
CA ALA A 83 -6.79 -5.32 -6.77
C ALA A 83 -6.35 -6.36 -5.75
N LEU A 84 -6.73 -6.21 -4.48
CA LEU A 84 -6.41 -7.20 -3.44
C LEU A 84 -7.12 -8.54 -3.72
N GLU A 85 -8.42 -8.50 -4.01
CA GLU A 85 -9.22 -9.71 -4.30
C GLU A 85 -8.71 -10.45 -5.54
N ASN A 86 -8.37 -9.73 -6.62
CA ASN A 86 -7.79 -10.34 -7.83
C ASN A 86 -6.48 -11.08 -7.58
N HIS A 87 -5.72 -10.69 -6.55
CA HIS A 87 -4.46 -11.32 -6.18
C HIS A 87 -4.61 -12.29 -4.98
N GLY A 88 -5.82 -12.66 -4.59
CA GLY A 88 -6.07 -13.58 -3.49
C GLY A 88 -5.77 -12.98 -2.10
N TYR A 89 -5.47 -11.67 -2.03
CA TYR A 89 -5.50 -10.95 -0.77
C TYR A 89 -6.96 -10.77 -0.41
N ALA A 90 -7.46 -11.60 0.49
CA ALA A 90 -8.77 -11.38 1.06
C ALA A 90 -8.74 -10.05 1.84
N ALA A 91 -9.17 -8.97 1.18
CA ALA A 91 -9.45 -7.68 1.79
C ALA A 91 -10.43 -7.84 2.98
N SER A 92 -11.18 -8.95 2.98
CA SER A 92 -12.14 -9.35 4.00
C SER A 92 -11.61 -10.38 5.03
N LYS A 93 -10.39 -10.93 4.89
CA LYS A 93 -9.82 -11.78 5.96
C LYS A 93 -9.20 -10.89 7.03
N GLY A 94 -10.01 -10.62 8.06
CA GLY A 94 -9.50 -10.43 9.42
C GLY A 94 -8.45 -11.52 9.73
N LEU A 95 -7.46 -11.16 10.55
CA LEU A 95 -6.42 -12.06 11.04
C LEU A 95 -6.98 -13.48 11.25
N GLU A 96 -6.48 -14.45 10.49
CA GLU A 96 -6.32 -15.79 11.04
C GLU A 96 -4.86 -15.89 11.45
N TYR A 97 -4.70 -16.25 12.72
CA TYR A 97 -3.52 -16.15 13.57
C TYR A 97 -2.43 -17.15 13.17
#